data_AF-A0AA35X4A7-F1
#
_entry.id   AF-A0AA35X4A7-F1
#
_cell.length_a   1.000
_cell.length_b   1.000
_cell.length_c   1.000
_cell.angle_alpha   90.00
_cell.angle_beta   90.00
_cell.angle_gamma   90.00
#
_symmetry.space_group_name_H-M   'P 1'
#
loop_
_entity.id
_entity.type
_entity.pdbx_description
1 polymer ?
#
loop_
_entity_poly.entity_id
_entity_poly.type
_entity_poly.pdbx_seq_one_letter_code
_entity_poly.pdbx_strand_id
1 'polypeptide(L)'
;MTGDVTTLVPPLKKTLFCATHPSKKAKLYCETCDELICRDCIVRVHRDHQYDLVPESFAKQEKVIVDSLKPVEEQIATLERAVESVDTRCAAVVEQKTAVVAEIRTAMAHLRQALEARETELVGQAEQTAQQKLKTLAAQRDGLNCNWAS
;
A
#
# COMPACT_ATOMS: atom_id res chain seq x y z
N MET A 1 -14.57 12.54 -10.70
CA MET A 1 -15.03 13.94 -10.76
C MET A 1 -15.08 14.32 -12.23
N THR A 2 -16.25 14.22 -12.87
CA THR A 2 -16.41 14.54 -14.31
C THR A 2 -16.55 16.06 -14.46
N GLY A 3 -15.42 16.77 -14.39
CA GLY A 3 -15.38 18.20 -14.65
C GLY A 3 -15.45 18.44 -16.15
N ASP A 4 -16.59 18.93 -16.62
CA ASP A 4 -16.78 19.38 -18.00
C ASP A 4 -15.86 20.60 -18.27
N VAL A 5 -14.74 20.35 -18.96
CA VAL A 5 -13.71 21.34 -19.31
C VAL A 5 -14.29 22.50 -20.13
N THR A 6 -15.45 22.31 -20.76
CA THR A 6 -16.13 23.33 -21.56
C THR A 6 -16.61 24.54 -20.73
N THR A 7 -16.73 24.41 -19.40
CA THR A 7 -17.24 25.48 -18.52
C THR A 7 -16.18 26.45 -17.99
N LEU A 8 -14.89 26.18 -18.18
CA LEU A 8 -13.81 26.99 -17.57
C LEU A 8 -13.29 28.13 -18.46
N VAL A 9 -13.70 28.21 -19.74
CA VAL A 9 -13.21 29.24 -20.66
C VAL A 9 -14.39 30.06 -21.21
N PRO A 10 -14.60 31.32 -20.77
CA PRO A 10 -15.59 32.19 -21.39
C PRO A 10 -15.24 32.38 -22.89
N PRO A 11 -16.23 32.45 -23.80
CA PRO A 11 -15.96 32.62 -25.22
C PRO A 11 -15.33 33.99 -25.48
N LEU A 12 -14.00 34.04 -25.49
CA LEU A 12 -13.23 35.18 -25.93
C LEU A 12 -13.44 35.33 -27.44
N LYS A 13 -14.33 36.23 -27.87
CA LYS A 13 -14.45 36.66 -29.27
C LYS A 13 -13.26 37.53 -29.66
N LYS A 14 -12.04 36.99 -29.56
CA LYS A 14 -10.81 37.67 -29.97
C LYS A 14 -10.56 37.35 -31.44
N THR A 15 -10.57 38.37 -32.29
CA THR A 15 -10.15 38.20 -33.69
C THR A 15 -8.63 38.06 -33.70
N LEU A 16 -8.13 36.92 -34.18
CA LEU A 16 -6.71 36.68 -34.34
C LEU A 16 -6.28 37.03 -35.77
N PHE A 17 -5.12 37.68 -35.88
CA PHE A 17 -4.52 38.07 -37.15
C PHE A 17 -3.28 37.21 -37.40
N CYS A 18 -2.97 36.98 -38.67
CA CYS A 18 -1.83 36.17 -39.06
C CYS A 18 -0.52 36.89 -38.71
N ALA A 19 0.43 36.18 -38.10
CA ALA A 19 1.73 36.72 -37.73
C ALA A 19 2.52 37.23 -38.95
N THR A 20 2.48 36.49 -40.06
CA THR A 20 3.14 36.86 -41.33
C THR A 20 2.40 37.94 -42.11
N HIS A 21 1.07 38.04 -41.93
CA HIS A 21 0.22 38.99 -42.64
C HIS A 21 -0.70 39.73 -41.65
N PRO A 22 -0.19 40.77 -40.95
CA PRO A 22 -0.88 41.35 -39.79
C PRO A 22 -2.26 41.97 -40.09
N SER A 23 -2.53 42.33 -41.35
CA SER A 23 -3.84 42.85 -41.78
C SER A 23 -4.87 41.76 -42.11
N LYS A 24 -4.47 40.48 -42.09
CA LYS A 24 -5.32 39.35 -42.50
C LYS A 24 -5.72 38.50 -41.30
N LYS A 25 -7.00 38.16 -41.23
CA LYS A 25 -7.54 37.28 -40.17
C LYS A 25 -6.96 35.87 -40.33
N ALA A 26 -6.45 35.31 -39.24
CA ALA A 26 -6.05 33.91 -39.19
C ALA A 26 -7.29 33.04 -38.94
N LYS A 27 -7.65 32.23 -39.93
CA LYS A 27 -8.86 31.37 -39.90
C LYS A 27 -8.53 29.89 -40.08
N LEU A 28 -7.27 29.59 -40.36
CA LEU A 28 -6.77 28.25 -40.60
C LEU A 28 -5.70 27.96 -39.55
N TYR A 29 -5.56 26.70 -39.18
CA TYR A 29 -4.48 26.20 -38.34
C TYR A 29 -3.69 25.19 -39.16
N CYS A 30 -2.37 25.38 -39.21
CA CYS A 30 -1.46 24.48 -39.90
C CYS A 30 -1.00 23.39 -38.93
N GLU A 31 -1.51 22.17 -39.09
CA GLU A 31 -1.14 21.03 -38.23
C GLU A 31 0.34 20.67 -38.37
N THR A 32 0.95 20.86 -39.55
CA THR A 32 2.37 20.58 -39.77
C THR A 32 3.31 21.56 -39.05
N CYS A 33 2.88 22.82 -38.87
CA CYS A 33 3.70 23.88 -38.29
C CYS A 33 3.29 24.28 -36.87
N ASP A 34 2.17 23.74 -36.39
CA ASP A 34 1.56 24.09 -35.10
C ASP A 34 1.31 25.60 -34.93
N GLU A 35 0.72 26.24 -35.95
CA GLU A 35 0.46 27.69 -35.92
C GLU A 35 -0.79 28.14 -36.68
N LEU A 36 -1.28 29.33 -36.31
CA LEU A 36 -2.44 29.99 -36.92
C LEU A 36 -2.04 30.78 -38.18
N ILE A 37 -2.66 30.44 -39.30
CA ILE A 37 -2.33 31.01 -40.60
C ILE A 37 -3.55 31.65 -41.29
N CYS A 38 -3.29 32.52 -42.28
CA CYS A 38 -4.33 33.06 -43.15
C CYS A 38 -4.29 32.40 -44.54
N ARG A 39 -5.26 32.75 -45.41
CA ARG A 39 -5.36 32.18 -46.76
C ARG A 39 -4.16 32.50 -47.67
N ASP A 40 -3.43 33.58 -47.42
CA ASP A 40 -2.22 33.89 -48.19
C ASP A 40 -1.07 32.95 -47.83
N CYS A 41 -1.01 32.52 -46.56
CA CYS A 41 0.03 31.62 -46.07
C CYS A 41 -0.02 30.28 -46.78
N ILE A 42 -1.21 29.72 -47.06
CA ILE A 42 -1.35 28.44 -47.77
C ILE A 42 -0.95 28.52 -49.25
N VAL A 43 -0.90 29.71 -49.86
CA VAL A 43 -0.45 29.86 -51.25
C VAL A 43 1.08 30.00 -51.32
N ARG A 44 1.70 30.54 -50.27
CA ARG A 44 3.13 30.92 -50.27
C ARG A 44 4.02 29.97 -49.48
N VAL A 45 3.69 29.76 -48.21
CA VAL A 45 4.58 29.13 -47.22
C VAL A 45 4.10 27.73 -46.84
N HIS A 46 2.79 27.52 -46.72
CA HIS A 46 2.18 26.26 -46.25
C HIS A 46 1.49 25.49 -47.37
N ARG A 47 2.03 25.55 -48.59
CA ARG A 47 1.38 25.00 -49.78
C ARG A 47 1.13 23.50 -49.72
N ASP A 48 2.11 22.77 -49.18
CA ASP A 48 2.10 21.31 -49.13
C ASP A 48 1.94 20.78 -47.68
N HIS A 49 1.53 21.65 -46.76
CA HIS A 49 1.31 21.30 -45.36
C HIS A 49 -0.14 20.92 -45.10
N GLN A 50 -0.35 20.14 -44.06
CA GLN A 50 -1.68 19.82 -43.59
C GLN A 50 -2.21 20.99 -42.76
N TYR A 51 -3.37 21.49 -43.14
CA TYR A 51 -4.06 22.56 -42.43
C TYR A 51 -5.57 22.33 -42.48
N ASP A 52 -6.27 22.84 -41.48
CA ASP A 52 -7.72 22.85 -41.45
C ASP A 52 -8.23 24.20 -40.90
N LEU A 53 -9.53 24.40 -40.96
CA LEU A 53 -10.18 25.49 -40.27
C LEU A 53 -9.98 25.37 -38.76
N VAL A 54 -9.88 26.52 -38.09
CA VAL A 54 -9.60 26.58 -36.65
C VAL A 54 -10.64 25.83 -35.80
N PRO A 55 -11.97 25.96 -36.02
CA PRO A 55 -12.97 25.20 -35.26
C PRO A 55 -12.81 23.68 -35.38
N GLU A 56 -12.46 23.20 -36.57
CA GLU A 56 -12.30 21.79 -36.91
C GLU A 56 -11.01 21.23 -36.28
N SER A 57 -9.90 21.97 -36.38
CA SER A 57 -8.65 21.65 -35.69
C SER A 57 -8.82 21.65 -34.18
N PHE A 58 -9.56 22.63 -33.64
CA PHE A 58 -9.86 22.72 -32.21
C PHE A 58 -10.64 21.49 -31.74
N ALA A 59 -11.74 21.15 -32.40
CA ALA A 59 -12.55 19.98 -32.04
C ALA A 59 -11.75 18.67 -32.11
N LYS A 60 -10.85 18.53 -33.10
CA LYS A 60 -9.95 17.38 -33.22
C LYS A 60 -8.97 17.31 -32.05
N GLN A 61 -8.30 18.43 -31.71
CA GLN A 61 -7.32 18.44 -30.62
C GLN A 61 -7.97 18.31 -29.24
N GLU A 62 -9.11 18.94 -29.03
CA GLU A 62 -9.93 18.76 -27.82
C GLU A 62 -10.24 17.28 -27.61
N LYS A 63 -10.71 16.59 -28.65
CA LYS A 63 -10.98 15.15 -28.59
C LYS A 63 -9.73 14.35 -28.25
N VAL A 64 -8.59 14.64 -28.88
CA VAL A 64 -7.31 13.94 -28.59
C VAL A 64 -6.92 14.11 -27.13
N ILE A 65 -7.02 15.32 -26.57
CA ILE A 65 -6.71 15.59 -25.17
C ILE A 65 -7.66 14.82 -24.24
N VAL A 66 -8.97 14.90 -24.50
CA VAL A 66 -9.99 14.20 -23.69
C VAL A 66 -9.80 12.69 -23.75
N ASP A 67 -9.55 12.12 -24.92
CA ASP A 67 -9.33 10.69 -25.08
C ASP A 67 -8.00 10.25 -24.45
N SER A 68 -6.97 11.11 -24.43
CA SER A 68 -5.70 10.85 -23.75
C SER A 68 -5.79 10.93 -22.23
N LEU A 69 -6.75 11.68 -21.67
CA LEU A 69 -6.97 11.77 -20.22
C LEU A 69 -7.60 10.50 -19.64
N LYS A 70 -8.51 9.84 -20.38
CA LYS A 70 -9.19 8.61 -19.93
C LYS A 70 -8.24 7.52 -19.40
N PRO A 71 -7.20 7.07 -20.13
CA PRO A 71 -6.30 6.03 -19.62
C PRO A 71 -5.48 6.51 -18.40
N VAL A 72 -5.22 7.81 -18.27
CA VAL A 72 -4.54 8.37 -17.10
C VAL A 72 -5.45 8.29 -15.87
N GLU A 73 -6.72 8.63 -15.99
CA GLU A 73 -7.72 8.50 -14.92
C GLU A 73 -7.87 7.03 -14.47
N GLU A 74 -7.90 6.09 -15.42
CA GLU A 74 -7.94 4.65 -15.12
C GLU A 74 -6.68 4.15 -14.40
N GLN A 75 -5.51 4.66 -14.78
CA GLN A 75 -4.25 4.35 -14.11
C GLN A 75 -4.23 4.90 -12.68
N ILE A 76 -4.71 6.13 -12.46
CA ILE A 76 -4.84 6.72 -11.12
C ILE A 76 -5.71 5.82 -10.24
N ALA A 77 -6.92 5.46 -10.69
CA ALA A 77 -7.82 4.59 -9.94
C ALA A 77 -7.21 3.20 -9.66
N THR A 78 -6.37 2.69 -10.58
CA THR A 78 -5.66 1.43 -10.38
C THR A 78 -4.57 1.54 -9.32
N LEU A 79 -3.81 2.64 -9.32
CA LEU A 79 -2.78 2.90 -8.31
C LEU A 79 -3.40 3.13 -6.93
N GLU A 80 -4.51 3.85 -6.84
CA GLU A 80 -5.25 4.05 -5.58
C GLU A 80 -5.66 2.70 -4.96
N ARG A 81 -6.26 1.80 -5.75
CA ARG A 81 -6.59 0.44 -5.29
C ARG A 81 -5.36 -0.37 -4.89
N ALA A 82 -4.24 -0.20 -5.59
CA ALA A 82 -3.01 -0.90 -5.25
C ALA A 82 -2.44 -0.41 -3.90
N VAL A 83 -2.50 0.91 -3.63
CA VAL A 83 -2.11 1.50 -2.34
C VAL A 83 -3.00 0.96 -1.21
N GLU A 84 -4.32 0.99 -1.39
CA GLU A 84 -5.27 0.45 -0.40
C GLU A 84 -5.01 -1.04 -0.10
N SER A 85 -4.69 -1.82 -1.14
CA SER A 85 -4.34 -3.24 -0.99
C SER A 85 -3.04 -3.43 -0.19
N VAL A 86 -2.02 -2.61 -0.45
CA VAL A 86 -0.76 -2.65 0.31
C VAL A 86 -0.99 -2.27 1.77
N ASP A 87 -1.75 -1.21 2.03
CA ASP A 87 -2.05 -0.75 3.39
C ASP A 87 -2.81 -1.82 4.19
N THR A 88 -3.81 -2.47 3.56
CA THR A 88 -4.54 -3.59 4.15
C THR A 88 -3.61 -4.74 4.52
N ARG A 89 -2.68 -5.09 3.63
CA ARG A 89 -1.70 -6.16 3.87
C ARG A 89 -0.71 -5.78 4.96
N CYS A 90 -0.26 -4.53 5.02
CA CYS A 90 0.60 -4.03 6.09
C CYS A 90 -0.08 -4.16 7.45
N ALA A 91 -1.36 -3.77 7.56
CA ALA A 91 -2.14 -3.92 8.78
C ALA A 91 -2.25 -5.41 9.21
N ALA A 92 -2.57 -6.29 8.27
CA ALA A 92 -2.65 -7.73 8.53
C ALA A 92 -1.32 -8.34 9.00
N VAL A 93 -0.18 -7.90 8.44
CA VAL A 93 1.15 -8.34 8.90
C VAL A 93 1.43 -7.90 10.33
N VAL A 94 1.05 -6.68 10.71
CA VAL A 94 1.21 -6.19 12.08
C VAL A 94 0.36 -7.00 13.06
N GLU A 95 -0.91 -7.24 12.71
CA GLU A 95 -1.82 -8.05 13.52
C GLU A 95 -1.31 -9.49 13.68
N GLN A 96 -0.90 -10.12 12.58
CA GLN A 96 -0.35 -11.48 12.61
C GLN A 96 0.92 -11.55 13.47
N LYS A 97 1.81 -10.56 13.37
CA LYS A 97 2.99 -10.48 14.23
C LYS A 97 2.58 -10.45 15.71
N THR A 98 1.60 -9.62 16.07
CA THR A 98 1.14 -9.54 17.46
C THR A 98 0.53 -10.85 17.95
N ALA A 99 -0.25 -11.53 17.10
CA ALA A 99 -0.84 -12.82 17.41
C ALA A 99 0.25 -13.89 17.64
N VAL A 100 1.20 -14.01 16.72
CA VAL A 100 2.32 -14.96 16.82
C VAL A 100 3.17 -14.69 18.06
N VAL A 101 3.47 -13.44 18.38
CA VAL A 101 4.22 -13.10 19.61
C VAL A 101 3.44 -13.49 20.86
N ALA A 102 2.12 -13.31 20.87
CA ALA A 102 1.26 -13.72 21.98
C ALA A 102 1.23 -15.25 22.12
N GLU A 103 1.11 -15.99 21.02
CA GLU A 103 1.16 -17.45 20.99
C GLU A 103 2.48 -17.99 21.54
N ILE A 104 3.62 -17.44 21.10
CA ILE A 104 4.95 -17.80 21.62
C ILE A 104 5.02 -17.57 23.12
N ARG A 105 4.56 -16.41 23.60
CA ARG A 105 4.57 -16.09 25.05
C ARG A 105 3.72 -17.06 25.85
N THR A 106 2.52 -17.38 25.37
CA THR A 106 1.61 -18.34 26.00
C THR A 106 2.23 -19.74 26.05
N ALA A 107 2.80 -20.22 24.93
CA ALA A 107 3.46 -21.52 24.88
C ALA A 107 4.63 -21.59 25.88
N MET A 108 5.45 -20.54 25.94
CA MET A 108 6.56 -20.46 26.91
C MET A 108 6.07 -20.41 28.35
N ALA A 109 4.96 -19.74 28.64
CA ALA A 109 4.37 -19.73 29.97
C ALA A 109 3.90 -21.13 30.39
N HIS A 110 3.22 -21.86 29.52
CA HIS A 110 2.80 -23.24 29.77
C HIS A 110 4.01 -24.17 30.02
N LEU A 111 5.08 -24.04 29.23
CA LEU A 111 6.30 -24.83 29.43
C LEU A 111 6.95 -24.55 30.79
N ARG A 112 7.05 -23.28 31.19
CA ARG A 112 7.59 -22.92 32.53
C ARG A 112 6.75 -23.54 33.64
N GLN A 113 5.43 -23.41 33.55
CA GLN A 113 4.51 -23.97 34.55
C GLN A 113 4.65 -25.50 34.65
N ALA A 114 4.79 -26.19 33.52
CA ALA A 114 5.00 -27.63 33.51
C ALA A 114 6.34 -28.03 34.15
N LEU A 115 7.40 -27.26 33.89
CA LEU A 115 8.71 -27.47 34.51
C LEU A 115 8.66 -27.24 36.03
N GLU A 116 8.07 -26.14 36.48
CA GLU A 116 7.91 -25.81 37.91
C GLU A 116 7.08 -26.87 38.66
N ALA A 117 5.99 -27.35 38.02
CA ALA A 117 5.17 -28.41 38.58
C ALA A 117 5.97 -29.72 38.74
N ARG A 118 6.78 -30.07 37.72
CA ARG A 118 7.62 -31.28 37.75
C ARG A 118 8.74 -31.17 38.78
N GLU A 119 9.37 -30.00 38.91
CA GLU A 119 10.36 -29.73 39.94
C GLU A 119 9.78 -29.93 41.33
N THR A 120 8.63 -29.31 41.60
CA THR A 120 7.92 -29.42 42.89
C THR A 120 7.60 -30.89 43.23
N GLU A 121 7.12 -31.65 42.24
CA GLU A 121 6.82 -33.07 42.41
C GLU A 121 8.09 -33.88 42.77
N LEU A 122 9.18 -33.69 42.03
CA LEU A 122 10.44 -34.42 42.24
C LEU A 122 11.08 -34.08 43.59
N VAL A 123 11.05 -32.81 43.99
CA VAL A 123 11.52 -32.38 45.31
C VAL A 123 10.69 -33.04 46.41
N GLY A 124 9.36 -33.03 46.28
CA GLY A 124 8.47 -33.70 47.24
C GLY A 124 8.73 -35.21 47.35
N GLN A 125 8.99 -35.89 46.23
CA GLN A 125 9.36 -37.32 46.23
C GLN A 125 10.69 -37.57 46.94
N ALA A 126 11.68 -36.70 46.75
CA ALA A 126 12.98 -36.82 47.40
C ALA A 126 12.86 -36.63 48.93
N GLU A 127 12.11 -35.61 49.37
CA GLU A 127 11.83 -35.34 50.78
C GLU A 127 11.10 -36.50 51.46
N GLN A 128 10.06 -37.03 50.81
CA GLN A 128 9.30 -38.18 51.32
C GLN A 128 10.20 -39.41 51.47
N THR A 129 11.04 -39.68 50.46
CA THR A 129 11.99 -40.80 50.50
C THR A 129 13.00 -40.63 51.63
N ALA A 130 13.55 -39.42 51.81
CA ALA A 130 14.47 -39.12 52.90
C ALA A 130 13.80 -39.31 54.27
N GLN A 131 12.56 -38.82 54.44
CA GLN A 131 11.81 -38.97 55.68
C GLN A 131 11.51 -40.44 56.02
N GLN A 132 11.16 -41.27 55.04
CA GLN A 132 10.95 -42.71 55.23
C GLN A 132 12.23 -43.43 55.65
N LYS A 133 13.37 -43.11 55.01
CA LYS A 133 14.67 -43.67 55.38
C LYS A 133 15.09 -43.27 56.80
N LEU A 134 14.93 -41.99 57.17
CA LEU A 134 15.23 -41.51 58.52
C LEU A 134 14.37 -42.20 59.58
N LYS A 135 13.07 -42.38 59.34
CA LYS A 135 12.18 -43.13 60.23
C LYS A 135 12.62 -44.59 60.41
N THR A 136 13.01 -45.24 59.33
CA THR A 136 13.51 -46.63 59.36
C THR A 136 14.80 -46.74 60.17
N LEU A 137 15.76 -45.83 59.95
CA LEU A 137 17.02 -45.80 60.71
C LEU A 137 16.80 -45.51 62.19
N ALA A 138 15.86 -44.62 62.54
CA ALA A 138 15.50 -44.35 63.93
C ALA A 138 14.93 -45.59 64.62
N ALA A 139 14.01 -46.31 63.97
CA ALA A 139 13.46 -47.55 64.51
C ALA A 139 14.53 -48.64 64.70
N GLN A 140 15.47 -48.78 63.77
CA GLN A 140 16.60 -49.71 63.89
C GLN A 140 17.49 -49.37 65.09
N ARG A 141 17.83 -48.08 65.26
CA ARG A 141 18.61 -47.60 66.41
C ARG A 141 17.90 -47.91 67.73
N ASP A 142 16.61 -47.64 67.81
CA ASP A 142 15.84 -47.83 69.05
C ASP A 142 15.76 -49.32 69.41
N GLY A 143 15.57 -50.20 68.41
CA GLY A 143 15.60 -51.65 68.60
C GLY A 143 16.96 -52.18 69.09
N LEU A 144 18.07 -51.64 68.57
CA LEU A 144 19.40 -51.96 69.10
C LEU A 144 19.53 -51.52 70.55
N ASN A 145 19.08 -50.31 70.89
CA ASN A 145 19.20 -49.79 72.26
C ASN A 145 18.38 -50.60 73.29
N CYS A 146 17.24 -51.17 72.90
CA CYS A 146 16.44 -52.06 73.74
C CYS A 146 17.09 -53.44 73.96
N ASN A 147 17.83 -53.97 72.97
CA ASN A 147 18.52 -55.26 73.06
C ASN A 147 19.73 -55.25 74.01
N TRP A 148 20.34 -54.09 74.27
CA TRP A 148 21.47 -53.95 75.21
C TRP A 148 21.03 -53.64 76.65
N ALA A 149 19.75 -53.38 76.89
CA ALA A 149 19.19 -53.03 78.20
C ALA A 149 18.49 -54.21 78.92
N SER A 150 18.56 -55.42 78.37
CA SER A 150 18.15 -56.70 78.99
C SER A 150 19.37 -57.55 79.28
#